data_AF-A0A848WSW6-F1
#
_entry.id   AF-A0A848WSW6-F1
#
_cell.length_a   1.000
_cell.length_b   1.000
_cell.length_c   1.000
_cell.angle_alpha   90.00
_cell.angle_beta   90.00
_cell.angle_gamma   90.00
#
_symmetry.space_group_name_H-M   'P 1'
#
loop_
_entity.id
_entity.type
_entity.pdbx_description
1 polymer ?
#
loop_
_entity_poly.entity_id
_entity_poly.type
_entity_poly.pdbx_seq_one_letter_code
_entity_poly.pdbx_strand_id
1 'polypeptide(L)'
;CWLVLVESLDDGVKLVNDFAPEHLSLITRREKTIIPKITTSGAIFVGNYSPVAVGDFLAGPSHELPTGGAGKSFPGLTVDMFQRRTSIVKLDRESIAKSAPIVETFAEVEGLDAHGRSATVRVK
;
A
#
# COMPACT_ATOMS: atom_id res chain seq x y z
N CYS A 1 19.85 17.16 13.94
CA CYS A 1 20.17 15.74 13.67
C CYS A 1 20.17 15.00 15.00
N TRP A 2 19.53 13.84 15.09
CA TRP A 2 19.46 13.04 16.31
C TRP A 2 20.23 11.74 16.12
N LEU A 3 20.79 11.24 17.22
CA LEU A 3 21.32 9.88 17.31
C LEU A 3 20.49 9.15 18.35
N VAL A 4 19.94 8.00 17.97
CA VAL A 4 19.12 7.16 18.85
C VAL A 4 19.87 5.85 19.09
N LEU A 5 20.30 5.64 20.33
CA LEU A 5 20.87 4.37 20.76
C LEU A 5 19.73 3.42 21.12
N VAL A 6 19.76 2.22 20.54
CA VAL A 6 18.78 1.16 20.79
C VAL A 6 19.48 -0.08 21.33
N GLU A 7 18.78 -0.89 22.12
CA GLU A 7 19.33 -2.11 22.72
C GLU A 7 19.56 -3.22 21.69
N SER A 8 18.73 -3.26 20.64
CA SER A 8 18.77 -4.30 19.62
C SER A 8 18.42 -3.78 18.22
N LEU A 9 18.77 -4.55 17.19
CA LEU A 9 18.34 -4.26 15.81
C LEU A 9 16.82 -4.34 15.66
N ASP A 10 16.14 -5.18 16.44
CA ASP A 10 14.69 -5.30 16.38
C ASP A 10 14.00 -4.04 16.93
N ASP A 11 14.59 -3.37 17.92
CA ASP A 11 14.10 -2.07 18.38
C ASP A 11 14.38 -0.96 17.36
N GLY A 12 15.52 -1.05 16.65
CA GLY A 12 15.79 -0.21 15.49
C GLY A 12 14.77 -0.38 14.36
N VAL A 13 14.35 -1.62 14.08
CA VAL A 13 13.28 -1.92 13.09
C VAL A 13 11.96 -1.27 13.51
N LYS A 14 11.55 -1.42 14.78
CA LYS A 14 10.33 -0.77 15.31
C LYS A 14 10.42 0.74 15.11
N LEU A 15 11.54 1.35 15.48
CA LEU A 15 11.76 2.78 15.32
C LEU A 15 11.65 3.21 13.85
N VAL A 16 12.24 2.46 12.92
CA VAL A 16 12.15 2.76 11.48
C VAL A 16 10.71 2.68 10.98
N ASN A 17 9.97 1.63 11.37
CA ASN A 17 8.57 1.49 10.96
C ASN A 17 7.67 2.57 11.56
N ASP A 18 7.95 3.00 12.79
CA ASP A 18 7.22 4.10 13.44
C ASP A 18 7.58 5.46 12.85
N PHE A 19 8.85 5.65 12.46
CA PHE A 19 9.32 6.89 11.85
C PHE A 19 8.91 7.02 10.38
N ALA A 20 8.84 5.89 9.66
CA ALA A 20 8.54 5.81 8.23
C ALA A 20 9.40 6.77 7.38
N PRO A 21 10.72 6.53 7.31
CA PRO A 21 11.64 7.42 6.62
C PRO A 21 11.36 7.46 5.11
N GLU A 22 11.64 8.60 4.51
CA GLU A 22 11.74 8.74 3.05
C GLU A 22 12.84 7.81 2.51
N HIS A 23 14.04 7.90 3.08
CA HIS A 23 15.20 7.08 2.73
C HIS A 23 15.73 6.32 3.95
N LEU A 24 15.92 4.99 3.81
CA LEU A 24 16.57 4.16 4.82
C LEU A 24 17.91 3.63 4.30
N SER A 25 19.01 4.01 4.93
CA SER A 25 20.30 3.33 4.74
C SER A 25 20.45 2.20 5.75
N LEU A 26 20.38 0.95 5.29
CA LEU A 26 20.51 -0.24 6.12
C LEU A 26 21.93 -0.82 6.02
N ILE A 27 22.75 -0.53 7.02
CA ILE A 27 24.14 -1.00 7.09
C ILE A 27 24.28 -1.97 8.26
N THR A 28 24.19 -3.27 7.99
CA THR A 28 24.33 -4.33 8.99
C THR A 28 24.66 -5.66 8.33
N ARG A 29 25.42 -6.52 9.01
CA ARG A 29 25.71 -7.89 8.53
C ARG A 29 24.47 -8.80 8.47
N ARG A 30 23.35 -8.35 9.04
CA ARG A 30 22.08 -9.10 9.17
C ARG A 30 20.99 -8.63 8.20
N GLU A 31 21.35 -7.92 7.13
CA GLU A 31 20.42 -7.30 6.17
C GLU A 31 19.29 -8.23 5.70
N LYS A 32 19.61 -9.49 5.34
CA LYS A 32 18.63 -10.49 4.86
C LYS A 32 17.55 -10.81 5.88
N THR A 33 17.86 -10.70 7.18
CA THR A 33 16.91 -10.94 8.27
C THR A 33 16.15 -9.69 8.70
N ILE A 34 16.68 -8.50 8.38
CA ILE A 34 16.12 -7.21 8.81
C ILE A 34 15.19 -6.63 7.75
N ILE A 35 15.55 -6.68 6.46
CA ILE A 35 14.75 -6.12 5.37
C ILE A 35 13.29 -6.60 5.41
N PRO A 36 12.97 -7.89 5.59
CA PRO A 36 11.59 -8.35 5.61
C PRO A 36 10.76 -7.81 6.79
N LYS A 37 11.41 -7.26 7.82
CA LYS A 37 10.75 -6.66 8.99
C LYS A 37 10.48 -5.16 8.83
N ILE A 38 11.07 -4.51 7.81
CA ILE A 38 10.81 -3.12 7.48
C ILE A 38 9.53 -3.07 6.65
N THR A 39 8.46 -2.52 7.23
CA THR A 39 7.13 -2.44 6.61
C THR A 39 6.91 -1.11 5.90
N THR A 40 7.70 -0.08 6.23
CA THR A 40 7.55 1.25 5.64
C THR A 40 8.89 1.97 5.52
N SER A 41 9.16 2.42 4.30
CA SER A 41 10.25 3.32 3.89
C SER A 41 9.96 3.71 2.45
N GLY A 42 10.32 4.93 2.02
CA GLY A 42 10.21 5.31 0.61
C GLY A 42 11.17 4.47 -0.27
N ALA A 43 12.45 4.44 0.10
CA ALA A 43 13.45 3.56 -0.51
C ALA A 43 14.44 3.02 0.55
N ILE A 44 14.92 1.80 0.34
CA ILE A 44 15.89 1.13 1.22
C ILE A 44 17.20 0.90 0.46
N PHE A 45 18.29 1.46 0.97
CA PHE A 45 19.64 1.32 0.44
C PHE A 45 20.45 0.39 1.34
N VAL A 46 20.95 -0.72 0.79
CA VAL A 46 21.49 -1.82 1.57
C VAL A 46 23.01 -1.93 1.42
N GLY A 47 23.72 -1.86 2.54
CA GLY A 47 25.17 -2.07 2.60
C GLY A 47 26.00 -0.81 2.32
N ASN A 48 27.32 -0.94 2.52
CA ASN A 48 28.26 0.19 2.52
C ASN A 48 28.45 0.86 1.14
N TYR A 49 28.07 0.20 0.06
CA TYR A 49 28.32 0.66 -1.32
C TYR A 49 27.06 1.15 -2.03
N SER A 50 25.96 1.33 -1.30
CA SER A 50 24.69 1.82 -1.82
C SER A 50 24.36 3.19 -1.22
N PRO A 51 25.06 4.26 -1.64
CA PRO A 51 24.72 5.61 -1.17
C PRO A 51 23.36 6.04 -1.74
N VAL A 52 22.59 6.79 -0.93
CA VAL A 52 21.27 7.33 -1.31
C VAL A 52 21.35 8.10 -2.64
N ALA A 53 22.41 8.89 -2.84
CA ALA A 53 22.62 9.66 -4.06
C ALA A 53 22.59 8.85 -5.36
N VAL A 54 23.00 7.57 -5.34
CA VAL A 54 22.88 6.73 -6.55
C VAL A 54 21.42 6.43 -6.85
N GLY A 55 20.57 6.26 -5.83
CA GLY A 55 19.11 6.18 -5.97
C GLY A 55 18.52 7.44 -6.57
N ASP A 56 18.97 8.59 -6.06
CA ASP A 56 18.42 9.89 -6.47
C ASP A 56 18.69 10.24 -7.94
N PHE A 57 19.75 9.69 -8.53
CA PHE A 57 20.21 10.13 -9.86
C PHE A 57 20.24 9.05 -10.92
N LEU A 58 20.53 7.79 -10.59
CA LEU A 58 20.93 6.80 -11.59
C LEU A 58 20.29 5.42 -11.43
N ALA A 59 19.98 4.98 -10.22
CA ALA A 59 19.61 3.58 -9.96
C ALA A 59 18.32 3.15 -10.67
N GLY A 60 17.44 4.09 -11.00
CA GLY A 60 16.21 3.84 -11.75
C GLY A 60 14.90 4.12 -10.98
N PRO A 61 14.76 3.73 -9.69
CA PRO A 61 13.58 4.09 -8.90
C PRO A 61 13.36 5.61 -8.85
N SER A 62 12.12 6.05 -8.77
CA SER A 62 11.84 7.47 -8.56
C SER A 62 12.32 7.90 -7.18
N HIS A 63 12.94 9.07 -7.11
CA HIS A 63 13.31 9.74 -5.85
C HIS A 63 12.19 10.62 -5.30
N GLU A 64 11.03 10.69 -5.96
CA GLU A 64 9.87 11.40 -5.45
C GLU A 64 9.17 10.48 -4.44
N LEU A 65 9.60 10.61 -3.18
CA LEU A 65 9.26 9.70 -2.09
C LEU A 65 8.44 10.40 -0.99
N PRO A 66 7.64 9.66 -0.23
CA PRO A 66 6.82 10.22 0.84
C PRO A 66 7.69 10.70 2.02
N THR A 67 7.47 11.94 2.45
CA THR A 67 8.19 12.57 3.57
C THR A 67 7.31 12.73 4.82
N GLY A 68 7.89 13.14 5.94
CA GLY A 68 7.12 13.45 7.16
C GLY A 68 6.34 12.27 7.76
N GLY A 69 6.79 11.04 7.51
CA GLY A 69 6.11 9.81 7.94
C GLY A 69 4.99 9.34 7.01
N ALA A 70 4.77 10.02 5.88
CA ALA A 70 3.74 9.66 4.90
C ALA A 70 3.95 8.28 4.27
N GLY A 71 5.14 7.68 4.39
CA GLY A 71 5.44 6.32 3.93
C GLY A 71 4.56 5.24 4.57
N LYS A 72 3.83 5.55 5.66
CA LYS A 72 2.83 4.66 6.26
C LYS A 72 1.58 4.48 5.41
N SER A 73 1.30 5.43 4.50
CA SER A 73 0.07 5.46 3.72
C SER A 73 0.31 5.62 2.22
N PHE A 74 1.43 6.20 1.82
CA PHE A 74 1.76 6.50 0.44
C PHE A 74 3.04 5.78 0.02
N PRO A 75 3.09 5.20 -1.17
CA PRO A 75 4.35 4.73 -1.75
C PRO A 75 5.10 5.90 -2.42
N GLY A 76 6.34 5.66 -2.83
CA GLY A 76 7.04 6.52 -3.78
C GLY A 76 6.32 6.56 -5.13
N LEU A 77 6.64 7.58 -5.93
CA LEU A 77 6.03 7.78 -7.25
C LEU A 77 6.25 6.55 -8.16
N THR A 78 5.16 6.04 -8.73
CA THR A 78 5.19 4.93 -9.71
C THR A 78 4.39 5.29 -10.96
N VAL A 79 4.62 4.54 -12.04
CA VAL A 79 3.90 4.73 -13.32
C VAL A 79 2.39 4.54 -13.19
N ASP A 80 1.91 3.76 -12.22
CA ASP A 80 0.49 3.53 -12.00
C ASP A 80 -0.24 4.78 -11.51
N MET A 81 0.48 5.72 -10.88
CA MET A 81 -0.07 7.00 -10.46
C MET A 81 -0.41 7.94 -11.61
N PHE A 82 0.11 7.67 -12.82
CA PHE A 82 -0.21 8.41 -14.04
C PHE A 82 -1.27 7.71 -14.90
N GLN A 83 -1.86 6.63 -14.39
CA GLN A 83 -2.87 5.83 -15.08
C GLN A 83 -4.24 5.97 -14.41
N ARG A 84 -5.31 5.70 -15.16
CA ARG A 84 -6.67 5.58 -14.62
C ARG A 84 -7.16 4.14 -14.73
N ARG A 85 -7.45 3.50 -13.60
CA ARG A 85 -8.08 2.18 -13.57
C ARG A 85 -9.60 2.30 -13.69
N THR A 86 -10.21 1.51 -14.58
CA THR A 86 -11.67 1.36 -14.72
C THR A 86 -12.05 -0.11 -14.56
N SER A 87 -12.92 -0.42 -13.60
CA SER A 87 -13.47 -1.77 -13.43
C SER A 87 -14.68 -1.96 -14.35
N ILE A 88 -14.72 -3.08 -15.09
CA ILE A 88 -15.86 -3.46 -15.92
C ILE A 88 -16.48 -4.72 -15.33
N VAL A 89 -17.77 -4.64 -15.00
CA VAL A 89 -18.54 -5.76 -14.45
C VAL A 89 -19.68 -6.09 -15.41
N LYS A 90 -19.76 -7.36 -15.81
CA LYS A 90 -20.84 -7.89 -16.65
C LYS A 90 -21.40 -9.14 -15.99
N LEU A 91 -22.71 -9.12 -15.74
CA LEU A 91 -23.45 -10.27 -15.23
C LEU A 91 -24.28 -10.86 -16.37
N ASP A 92 -24.40 -12.18 -16.38
CA ASP A 92 -25.43 -12.87 -17.14
C ASP A 92 -26.71 -13.06 -16.31
N ARG A 93 -27.73 -13.67 -16.91
CA ARG A 93 -29.04 -13.88 -16.27
C ARG A 93 -28.94 -14.77 -15.03
N GLU A 94 -28.12 -15.82 -15.06
CA GLU A 94 -27.98 -16.74 -13.93
C GLU A 94 -27.28 -16.05 -12.75
N SER A 95 -26.25 -15.24 -13.04
CA SER A 95 -25.51 -14.52 -12.02
C SER A 95 -26.36 -13.46 -11.33
N ILE A 96 -27.15 -12.66 -12.07
CA ILE A 96 -28.06 -11.69 -11.43
C ILE A 96 -29.18 -12.37 -10.66
N ALA A 97 -29.68 -13.53 -11.10
CA ALA A 97 -30.65 -14.32 -10.37
C ALA A 97 -30.12 -14.79 -9.00
N LYS A 98 -28.86 -15.22 -8.94
CA LYS A 98 -28.20 -15.60 -7.68
C LYS A 98 -27.92 -14.40 -6.77
N SER A 99 -27.56 -13.25 -7.33
CA SER A 99 -27.21 -12.06 -6.56
C SER A 99 -28.41 -11.25 -6.06
N ALA A 100 -29.53 -11.25 -6.79
CA ALA A 100 -30.71 -10.43 -6.49
C ALA A 100 -31.22 -10.57 -5.04
N PRO A 101 -31.44 -11.77 -4.46
CA PRO A 101 -31.94 -11.89 -3.09
C PRO A 101 -30.94 -11.36 -2.05
N ILE A 102 -29.64 -11.48 -2.31
CA ILE A 102 -28.59 -10.96 -1.44
C ILE A 102 -28.60 -9.42 -1.47
N VAL A 103 -28.67 -8.84 -2.67
CA VAL A 103 -28.73 -7.38 -2.86
C VAL A 103 -29.99 -6.79 -2.24
N GLU A 104 -31.14 -7.46 -2.37
CA GLU A 104 -32.39 -7.05 -1.72
C GLU A 104 -32.25 -7.04 -0.20
N THR A 105 -31.68 -8.08 0.40
CA THR A 105 -31.46 -8.15 1.86
C THR A 105 -30.58 -7.00 2.35
N PHE A 106 -29.47 -6.70 1.67
CA PHE A 106 -28.62 -5.57 2.03
C PHE A 106 -29.35 -4.23 1.85
N ALA A 107 -30.10 -4.07 0.76
CA ALA A 107 -30.85 -2.86 0.50
C ALA A 107 -31.92 -2.60 1.57
N GLU A 108 -32.58 -3.65 2.09
CA GLU A 108 -33.53 -3.53 3.20
C GLU A 108 -32.85 -3.07 4.49
N VAL A 109 -31.71 -3.68 4.85
CA VAL A 109 -30.94 -3.32 6.05
C VAL A 109 -30.42 -1.87 5.98
N GLU A 110 -30.03 -1.41 4.79
CA GLU A 110 -29.51 -0.07 4.57
C GLU A 110 -30.62 0.99 4.32
N GLY A 111 -31.88 0.57 4.17
CA GLY A 111 -33.00 1.46 3.83
C GLY A 111 -32.94 2.02 2.39
N LEU A 112 -32.30 1.29 1.46
CA LEU A 112 -32.07 1.68 0.08
C LEU A 112 -32.96 0.91 -0.92
N ASP A 113 -34.28 0.99 -0.75
CA ASP A 113 -35.26 0.21 -1.53
C ASP A 113 -35.09 0.27 -3.05
N ALA A 114 -34.63 1.41 -3.59
CA ALA A 114 -34.40 1.58 -5.03
C ALA A 114 -33.21 0.74 -5.53
N HIS A 115 -32.18 0.55 -4.71
CA HIS A 115 -31.02 -0.28 -5.05
C HIS A 115 -31.41 -1.75 -5.11
N GLY A 116 -32.12 -2.26 -4.10
CA GLY A 116 -32.64 -3.62 -4.08
C GLY A 116 -33.56 -3.91 -5.27
N ARG A 117 -34.54 -3.03 -5.50
CA ARG A 117 -35.47 -3.13 -6.64
C ARG A 117 -34.76 -3.11 -7.99
N SER A 118 -33.64 -2.40 -8.12
CA SER A 118 -32.85 -2.40 -9.34
C SER A 118 -32.33 -3.81 -9.66
N ALA A 119 -31.95 -4.62 -8.66
CA ALA A 119 -31.55 -5.99 -8.91
C ALA A 119 -32.77 -6.89 -9.18
N THR A 120 -33.80 -6.82 -8.34
CA THR A 120 -34.91 -7.80 -8.36
C THR A 120 -35.82 -7.66 -9.58
N VAL A 121 -35.97 -6.48 -10.18
CA VAL A 121 -36.77 -6.30 -11.41
C VAL A 121 -36.20 -7.06 -12.62
N ARG A 122 -34.91 -7.43 -12.60
CA ARG A 122 -34.22 -8.13 -13.71
C ARG A 122 -34.39 -9.65 -13.68
N VAL A 123 -34.90 -10.18 -12.57
CA VAL A 123 -35.04 -11.63 -12.31
C VAL A 123 -36.50 -12.07 -12.18
N LYS A 124 -37.44 -11.15 -12.47
CA LYS A 124 -38.86 -11.44 -12.64
C LYS A 124 -39.14 -12.13 -13.97
#